data_AF-A0A1H8A128-F1
#
_entry.id   AF-A0A1H8A128-F1
#
_cell.length_a   1.000
_cell.length_b   1.000
_cell.length_c   1.000
_cell.angle_alpha   90.00
_cell.angle_beta   90.00
_cell.angle_gamma   90.00
#
_symmetry.space_group_name_H-M   'P 1'
#
loop_
_entity.id
_entity.type
_entity.pdbx_description
1 polymer ?
#
loop_
_entity_poly.entity_id
_entity_poly.type
_entity_poly.pdbx_seq_one_letter_code
_entity_poly.pdbx_strand_id
1 'polypeptide(L)'
;MKLSDFNIVKASENTHTFAIVNPVTGEETDGLISIYGSESDVVRKFQAKQLRKLQKKEFENSRTRKQKFTELEELRQTTLENAVVRVAGWENIEWEDEKLEFNEENARKVLKNCPWLCEQIVEQSDDIGNFIKA
;
A
#
# COMPACT_ATOMS: atom_id res chain seq x y z
N MET A 1 -12.87 -13.46 -27.39
CA MET A 1 -12.29 -12.94 -26.14
C MET A 1 -13.26 -11.92 -25.57
N LYS A 2 -13.78 -12.12 -24.36
CA LYS A 2 -14.70 -11.15 -23.72
C LYS A 2 -13.89 -10.35 -22.70
N LEU A 3 -13.89 -9.02 -22.83
CA LEU A 3 -13.17 -8.14 -21.89
C LEU A 3 -13.72 -8.20 -20.46
N SER A 4 -14.96 -8.68 -20.30
CA SER A 4 -15.60 -8.90 -19.00
C SER A 4 -14.88 -9.94 -18.15
N ASP A 5 -14.14 -10.87 -18.76
CA ASP A 5 -13.42 -11.93 -18.06
C ASP A 5 -12.16 -11.38 -17.35
N PHE A 6 -11.69 -10.19 -17.74
CA PHE A 6 -10.55 -9.46 -17.14
C PHE A 6 -11.02 -8.29 -16.26
N ASN A 7 -12.11 -8.48 -15.50
CA ASN A 7 -12.60 -7.44 -14.60
C ASN A 7 -11.69 -7.29 -13.39
N ILE A 8 -10.66 -6.45 -13.54
CA ILE A 8 -9.64 -6.15 -12.53
C ILE A 8 -10.27 -5.65 -11.23
N VAL A 9 -11.32 -4.82 -11.32
CA VAL A 9 -11.96 -4.22 -10.13
C VAL A 9 -12.49 -5.29 -9.19
N LYS A 10 -13.19 -6.31 -9.72
CA LYS A 10 -13.69 -7.41 -8.90
C LYS A 10 -12.56 -8.32 -8.40
N ALA A 11 -11.53 -8.50 -9.21
CA ALA A 11 -10.39 -9.35 -8.87
C ALA A 11 -9.57 -8.76 -7.72
N SER A 12 -9.35 -7.44 -7.72
CA SER A 12 -8.57 -6.70 -6.73
C SER A 12 -9.21 -6.62 -5.34
N GLU A 13 -10.51 -6.92 -5.22
CA GLU A 13 -11.16 -7.09 -3.90
C GLU A 13 -10.67 -8.35 -3.17
N ASN A 14 -10.16 -9.34 -3.90
CA ASN A 14 -9.57 -10.52 -3.28
C ASN A 14 -8.16 -10.19 -2.78
N THR A 15 -7.78 -10.81 -1.67
CA THR A 15 -6.43 -10.66 -1.12
C THR A 15 -5.46 -11.60 -1.82
N HIS A 16 -4.28 -11.08 -2.15
CA HIS A 16 -3.14 -11.87 -2.62
C HIS A 16 -2.11 -11.97 -1.50
N THR A 17 -1.65 -13.18 -1.20
CA THR A 17 -0.64 -13.43 -0.16
C THR A 17 0.70 -13.72 -0.83
N PHE A 18 1.74 -12.98 -0.44
CA PHE A 18 3.10 -13.17 -0.95
C PHE A 18 4.12 -13.23 0.21
N ALA A 19 5.26 -13.87 -0.05
CA ALA A 19 6.38 -13.93 0.89
C ALA A 19 7.22 -12.65 0.81
N ILE A 20 7.60 -12.11 1.97
CA ILE A 20 8.45 -10.92 2.04
C ILE A 20 9.83 -11.26 1.47
N VAL A 21 10.37 -10.38 0.62
CA VAL A 21 11.69 -10.60 0.03
C VAL A 21 12.68 -9.75 0.79
N ASN A 22 13.76 -10.36 1.26
CA ASN A 22 14.81 -9.63 1.95
C ASN A 22 15.50 -8.67 0.96
N PRO A 23 15.56 -7.36 1.25
CA PRO A 23 16.09 -6.36 0.31
C PRO A 23 17.60 -6.51 0.05
N VAL A 24 18.33 -7.22 0.92
CA VAL A 24 19.78 -7.42 0.81
C VAL A 24 20.12 -8.72 0.10
N THR A 25 19.45 -9.83 0.46
CA THR A 25 19.76 -11.16 -0.09
C THR A 25 18.91 -11.52 -1.30
N GLY A 26 17.76 -10.87 -1.47
CA GLY A 26 16.77 -11.23 -2.50
C GLY A 26 16.05 -12.56 -2.22
N GLU A 27 16.23 -13.13 -1.03
CA GLU A 27 15.60 -14.40 -0.64
C GLU A 27 14.21 -14.14 -0.05
N GLU A 28 13.28 -15.04 -0.35
CA GLU A 28 11.96 -15.08 0.28
C GLU A 28 12.12 -15.45 1.76
N THR A 29 11.47 -14.68 2.62
CA THR A 29 11.41 -14.90 4.07
C THR A 29 10.15 -15.70 4.40
N ASP A 30 10.12 -16.34 5.57
CA ASP A 30 8.95 -17.07 6.07
C ASP A 30 7.73 -16.17 6.38
N GLY A 31 7.92 -14.84 6.40
CA GLY A 31 6.88 -13.85 6.62
C GLY A 31 5.97 -13.68 5.40
N LEU A 32 4.68 -13.82 5.62
CA LEU A 32 3.64 -13.71 4.58
C LEU A 32 2.84 -12.43 4.78
N ILE A 33 2.61 -11.67 3.70
CA ILE A 33 1.73 -10.49 3.72
C ILE A 33 0.59 -10.72 2.74
N SER A 34 -0.63 -10.51 3.23
CA SER A 34 -1.85 -10.49 2.42
C SER A 34 -2.20 -9.05 2.07
N ILE A 35 -2.38 -8.78 0.78
CA ILE A 35 -2.64 -7.45 0.26
C ILE A 35 -3.86 -7.39 -0.65
N TYR A 36 -4.49 -6.21 -0.70
CA TYR A 36 -5.50 -5.85 -1.70
C TYR A 36 -4.85 -5.31 -2.96
N GLY A 37 -5.53 -5.48 -4.10
CA GLY A 37 -5.09 -4.89 -5.36
C GLY A 37 -5.30 -3.39 -5.41
N SER A 38 -4.58 -2.74 -6.31
CA SER A 38 -4.61 -1.29 -6.53
C SER A 38 -6.00 -0.74 -6.87
N GLU A 39 -6.82 -1.55 -7.55
CA GLU A 39 -8.18 -1.21 -7.98
C GLU A 39 -9.27 -1.60 -6.97
N SER A 40 -8.89 -2.08 -5.77
CA SER A 40 -9.84 -2.36 -4.69
C SER A 40 -10.54 -1.11 -4.19
N ASP A 41 -11.76 -1.26 -3.68
CA ASP A 41 -12.55 -0.17 -3.11
C ASP A 41 -11.82 0.55 -1.97
N VAL A 42 -11.07 -0.18 -1.15
CA VAL A 42 -10.32 0.38 -0.02
C VAL A 42 -9.20 1.29 -0.52
N VAL A 43 -8.41 0.82 -1.50
CA VAL A 43 -7.29 1.59 -2.08
C VAL A 43 -7.81 2.78 -2.89
N ARG A 44 -8.86 2.59 -3.70
CA ARG A 44 -9.49 3.67 -4.47
C ARG A 44 -10.06 4.77 -3.60
N LYS A 45 -10.71 4.43 -2.48
CA LYS A 45 -11.20 5.42 -1.49
C LYS A 45 -10.05 6.24 -0.92
N PHE A 46 -8.93 5.60 -0.61
CA PHE A 46 -7.73 6.30 -0.14
C PHE A 46 -7.15 7.24 -1.21
N GLN A 47 -6.96 6.75 -2.44
CA GLN A 47 -6.48 7.58 -3.57
C GLN A 47 -7.41 8.77 -3.84
N ALA A 48 -8.73 8.57 -3.83
CA ALA A 48 -9.71 9.64 -4.00
C ALA A 48 -9.61 10.69 -2.87
N LYS A 49 -9.37 10.26 -1.63
CA LYS A 49 -9.13 11.17 -0.49
C LYS A 49 -7.85 11.98 -0.67
N GLN A 50 -6.76 11.36 -1.12
CA GLN A 50 -5.50 12.07 -1.40
C GLN A 50 -5.65 13.08 -2.54
N LEU A 51 -6.32 12.71 -3.62
CA LEU A 51 -6.60 13.61 -4.75
C LEU A 51 -7.38 14.85 -4.31
N ARG A 52 -8.44 14.67 -3.51
CA ARG A 52 -9.23 15.79 -2.95
C ARG A 52 -8.38 16.70 -2.06
N LYS A 53 -7.47 16.12 -1.26
CA LYS A 53 -6.55 16.88 -0.41
C LYS A 53 -5.60 17.75 -1.25
N LEU A 54 -5.04 17.20 -2.32
CA LEU A 54 -4.18 17.92 -3.27
C LEU A 54 -4.94 19.06 -3.97
N GLN A 55 -6.12 18.77 -4.53
CA GLN A 55 -6.95 19.78 -5.20
C GLN A 55 -7.32 20.94 -4.26
N LYS A 56 -7.65 20.64 -2.99
CA LYS A 56 -7.93 21.66 -1.98
C LYS A 56 -6.70 22.52 -1.70
N LYS A 57 -5.53 21.91 -1.56
CA LYS A 57 -4.25 22.62 -1.33
C LYS A 57 -3.89 23.53 -2.50
N GLU A 58 -4.05 23.05 -3.74
CA GLU A 58 -3.84 23.86 -4.95
C GLU A 58 -4.81 25.04 -5.04
N PHE A 59 -6.08 24.81 -4.71
CA PHE A 59 -7.08 25.88 -4.66
C PHE A 59 -6.77 26.92 -3.57
N GLU A 60 -6.28 26.52 -2.40
CA GLU A 60 -5.83 27.44 -1.35
C GLU A 60 -4.57 28.23 -1.78
N ASN A 61 -3.63 27.57 -2.46
CA ASN A 61 -2.41 28.18 -2.98
C ASN A 61 -2.70 29.19 -4.08
N SER A 62 -3.68 28.94 -4.95
CA SER A 62 -4.05 29.91 -6.01
C SER A 62 -4.68 31.19 -5.44
N ARG A 63 -5.28 31.11 -4.25
CA ARG A 63 -5.91 32.25 -3.55
C ARG A 63 -4.97 33.01 -2.62
N THR A 64 -3.77 32.49 -2.37
CA THR A 64 -2.83 33.04 -1.38
C THR A 64 -1.49 33.39 -2.03
N ARG A 65 -0.86 34.48 -1.59
CA ARG A 65 0.50 34.86 -2.06
C ARG A 65 1.61 34.02 -1.42
N LYS A 66 1.30 33.18 -0.42
CA LYS A 66 2.23 32.28 0.26
C LYS A 66 1.85 30.84 -0.07
N GLN A 67 2.47 30.29 -1.10
CA GLN A 67 2.25 28.91 -1.52
C GLN A 67 2.74 27.94 -0.44
N LYS A 68 1.88 26.99 -0.06
CA LYS A 68 2.24 25.85 0.79
C LYS A 68 2.66 24.70 -0.09
N PHE A 69 3.92 24.31 0.00
CA PHE A 69 4.44 23.14 -0.70
C PHE A 69 4.16 21.85 0.09
N THR A 70 4.24 20.70 -0.58
CA THR A 70 4.20 19.40 0.09
C THR A 70 5.58 19.12 0.65
N GLU A 71 5.64 18.96 1.96
CA GLU A 71 6.87 18.67 2.66
C GLU A 71 7.25 17.19 2.48
N LEU A 72 8.54 16.90 2.59
CA LEU A 72 9.05 15.54 2.42
C LEU A 72 8.46 14.56 3.45
N GLU A 73 8.18 15.03 4.65
CA GLU A 73 7.54 14.22 5.69
C GLU A 73 6.07 13.92 5.35
N GLU A 74 5.35 14.85 4.73
CA GLU A 74 3.98 14.63 4.24
C GLU A 74 3.97 13.57 3.12
N LEU A 75 4.98 13.56 2.24
CA LEU A 75 5.13 12.52 1.23
C LEU A 75 5.39 11.15 1.86
N ARG A 76 6.31 11.06 2.82
CA ARG A 76 6.60 9.79 3.53
C ARG A 76 5.37 9.23 4.24
N GLN A 77 4.61 10.08 4.92
CA GLN A 77 3.36 9.67 5.57
C GLN A 77 2.34 9.18 4.55
N THR A 78 2.24 9.85 3.40
CA THR A 78 1.33 9.41 2.33
C THR A 78 1.74 8.05 1.78
N THR A 79 3.04 7.81 1.54
CA THR A 79 3.54 6.50 1.10
C THR A 79 3.27 5.41 2.12
N LEU A 80 3.49 5.70 3.41
CA LEU A 80 3.21 4.76 4.49
C LEU A 80 1.72 4.42 4.56
N GLU A 81 0.84 5.43 4.56
CA GLU A 81 -0.61 5.19 4.57
C GLU A 81 -1.07 4.43 3.33
N ASN A 82 -0.47 4.71 2.18
CA ASN A 82 -0.74 4.01 0.93
C ASN A 82 -0.41 2.52 1.02
N ALA A 83 0.71 2.15 1.65
CA ALA A 83 1.07 0.77 1.90
C ALA A 83 0.16 0.12 2.95
N VAL A 84 -0.09 0.78 4.09
CA VAL A 84 -0.94 0.27 5.18
C VAL A 84 -2.35 -0.07 4.69
N VAL A 85 -2.96 0.79 3.87
CA VAL A 85 -4.31 0.57 3.32
C VAL A 85 -4.38 -0.66 2.40
N ARG A 86 -3.26 -1.05 1.78
CA ARG A 86 -3.19 -2.24 0.94
C ARG A 86 -3.04 -3.52 1.75
N VAL A 87 -2.54 -3.46 2.99
CA VAL A 87 -2.33 -4.67 3.80
C VAL A 87 -3.65 -5.11 4.42
N ALA A 88 -4.09 -6.31 4.04
CA ALA A 88 -5.23 -6.99 4.62
C ALA A 88 -4.88 -7.79 5.87
N GLY A 89 -3.63 -8.29 5.93
CA GLY A 89 -3.12 -9.07 7.04
C GLY A 89 -1.67 -9.49 6.82
N TRP A 90 -1.05 -10.05 7.86
CA TRP A 90 0.24 -10.71 7.75
C TRP A 90 0.30 -11.92 8.67
N GLU A 91 1.23 -12.82 8.39
CA GLU A 91 1.53 -14.01 9.19
C GLU A 91 3.05 -14.21 9.26
N ASN A 92 3.54 -14.82 10.35
CA ASN A 92 4.95 -15.13 10.56
C ASN A 92 5.90 -13.91 10.44
N ILE A 93 5.46 -12.73 10.87
CA ILE A 93 6.32 -11.56 10.97
C ILE A 93 6.84 -11.46 12.40
N GLU A 94 8.16 -11.35 12.52
CA GLU A 94 8.87 -11.13 13.78
C GLU A 94 9.46 -9.73 13.81
N TRP A 95 9.39 -9.07 14.96
CA TRP A 95 9.95 -7.76 15.21
C TRP A 95 10.72 -7.79 16.52
N GLU A 96 12.02 -7.49 16.50
CA GLU A 96 12.89 -7.54 17.69
C GLU A 96 12.81 -8.90 18.43
N ASP A 97 12.84 -10.01 17.67
CA ASP A 97 12.77 -11.40 18.16
C ASP A 97 11.42 -11.83 18.78
N GLU A 98 10.38 -11.01 18.64
CA GLU A 98 9.01 -11.34 19.06
C GLU A 98 8.06 -11.47 17.86
N LYS A 99 7.16 -12.46 17.91
CA LYS A 99 6.09 -12.61 16.92
C LYS A 99 5.12 -11.46 17.01
N LEU A 100 4.94 -10.74 15.91
CA LEU A 100 4.11 -9.55 15.85
C LEU A 100 2.76 -9.87 15.23
N GLU A 101 1.71 -9.88 16.04
CA GLU A 101 0.34 -10.03 15.53
C GLU A 101 -0.05 -8.84 14.64
N PHE A 102 -0.86 -9.14 13.62
CA PHE A 102 -1.36 -8.12 12.70
C PHE A 102 -2.38 -7.22 13.40
N ASN A 103 -2.04 -5.95 13.50
CA ASN A 103 -2.98 -4.87 13.76
C ASN A 103 -2.49 -3.59 13.07
N GLU A 104 -3.36 -2.60 12.92
CA GLU A 104 -3.03 -1.37 12.18
C GLU A 104 -1.84 -0.60 12.79
N GLU A 105 -1.71 -0.60 14.12
CA GLU A 105 -0.65 0.10 14.82
C GLU A 105 0.72 -0.55 14.60
N ASN A 106 0.78 -1.88 14.69
CA ASN A 106 1.93 -2.70 14.40
C ASN A 106 2.33 -2.60 12.92
N ALA A 107 1.35 -2.65 12.00
CA ALA A 107 1.58 -2.44 10.58
C ALA A 107 2.22 -1.08 10.29
N ARG A 108 1.69 -0.02 10.91
CA ARG A 108 2.28 1.32 10.82
C ARG A 108 3.69 1.36 11.41
N LYS A 109 3.93 0.72 12.55
CA LYS A 109 5.26 0.67 13.20
C LYS A 109 6.29 -0.01 12.29
N VAL A 110 5.99 -1.19 11.76
CA VAL A 110 6.90 -1.94 10.88
C VAL A 110 7.15 -1.17 9.59
N LEU A 111 6.09 -0.73 8.89
CA LEU A 111 6.22 -0.04 7.61
C LEU A 111 6.91 1.33 7.73
N LYS A 112 6.81 1.99 8.88
CA LYS A 112 7.56 3.22 9.16
C LYS A 112 9.06 2.98 9.26
N ASN A 113 9.47 1.87 9.90
CA ASN A 113 10.87 1.53 10.11
C ASN A 113 11.47 0.79 8.90
N CYS A 114 10.63 0.17 8.06
CA CYS A 114 11.03 -0.56 6.85
C CYS A 114 10.39 0.07 5.59
N PRO A 115 10.90 1.21 5.09
CA PRO A 115 10.36 1.84 3.87
C PRO A 115 10.40 0.95 2.64
N TRP A 116 11.41 0.09 2.52
CA TRP A 116 11.55 -0.88 1.42
C TRP A 116 10.36 -1.85 1.33
N LEU A 117 9.76 -2.20 2.48
CA LEU A 117 8.60 -3.08 2.51
C LEU A 117 7.34 -2.37 1.98
N CYS A 118 7.24 -1.05 2.16
CA CYS A 118 6.17 -0.26 1.56
C CYS A 118 6.21 -0.34 0.04
N GLU A 119 7.39 -0.27 -0.56
CA GLU A 119 7.58 -0.36 -2.01
C GLU A 119 7.18 -1.74 -2.52
N GLN A 120 7.64 -2.81 -1.85
CA GLN A 120 7.28 -4.19 -2.22
C GLN A 120 5.76 -4.42 -2.15
N ILE A 121 5.07 -3.91 -1.13
CA ILE A 121 3.60 -4.01 -1.01
C ILE A 121 2.90 -3.30 -2.16
N VAL A 122 3.37 -2.10 -2.52
CA VAL A 122 2.76 -1.32 -3.61
C VAL A 122 2.98 -2.02 -4.95
N GLU A 123 4.18 -2.53 -5.22
CA GLU A 123 4.51 -3.25 -6.45
C GLU A 123 3.64 -4.50 -6.62
N GLN A 124 3.53 -5.32 -5.57
CA GLN A 124 2.70 -6.54 -5.59
C GLN A 124 1.20 -6.23 -5.73
N SER A 125 0.76 -5.08 -5.21
CA SER A 125 -0.62 -4.60 -5.30
C SER A 125 -0.96 -4.04 -6.70
N ASP A 126 0.02 -3.46 -7.38
CA ASP A 126 -0.11 -2.91 -8.72
C ASP A 126 0.03 -3.99 -9.81
N ASP A 127 0.63 -5.14 -9.48
CA ASP A 127 0.68 -6.30 -10.39
C ASP A 127 -0.69 -6.97 -10.54
N ILE A 128 -1.38 -6.62 -11.62
CA ILE A 128 -2.68 -7.15 -12.00
C ILE A 128 -2.65 -8.69 -12.15
N GLY A 129 -1.51 -9.26 -12.54
CA GLY A 129 -1.33 -10.71 -12.72
C GLY A 129 -1.55 -11.49 -11.43
N ASN A 130 -1.30 -10.88 -10.27
CA ASN A 130 -1.52 -11.50 -8.96
C ASN A 130 -3.00 -11.69 -8.61
N PHE A 131 -3.89 -10.92 -9.25
CA PHE A 131 -5.33 -10.89 -8.95
C PHE A 131 -6.17 -11.56 -10.03
N ILE A 132 -5.69 -11.60 -11.28
CA ILE A 132 -6.37 -12.28 -12.37
C ILE A 132 -5.84 -13.71 -12.50
N LYS A 133 -6.64 -14.69 -12.10
CA LYS A 133 -6.38 -16.10 -12.43
C LYS A 133 -6.75 -16.33 -13.90
N ALA A 134 -5.78 -16.80 -14.69
CA ALA A 134 -5.97 -17.23 -16.08
C ALA A 134 -6.80 -18.52 -16.19
#